data_AF-A0A947CLA8-F1
#
_entry.id   AF-A0A947CLA8-F1
#
_cell.length_a   1.000
_cell.length_b   1.000
_cell.length_c   1.000
_cell.angle_alpha   90.00
_cell.angle_beta   90.00
_cell.angle_gamma   90.00
#
_symmetry.space_group_name_H-M   'P 1'
#
loop_
_entity.id
_entity.type
_entity.pdbx_description
1 polymer ?
#
loop_
_entity_poly.entity_id
_entity_poly.type
_entity_poly.pdbx_seq_one_letter_code
_entity_poly.pdbx_strand_id
1 'polypeptide(L)'
;MIERLDHLERAGGIALTLRRAWARSATHLLLEYLDERGAIVPGQWMADPEETKRRVEATRDRAPEAGVEWIESTGVLLQPGGADRKLRGIPTLLREPGTVLLSHRPERRAVVQRAGGRFTKVLRPGRAEAMVDGLERLTTALAGGQCRVPTLTDVDVAAGHVTCAALPGRSMDDVLDESGRAPAAARAAGVALRHL
;
A
#
# COMPACT_ATOMS: atom_id res chain seq x y z
N MET A 1 11.77 -10.12 26.93
CA MET A 1 10.42 -9.53 26.82
C MET A 1 10.18 -9.33 25.34
N ILE A 2 9.24 -10.05 24.73
CA ILE A 2 8.92 -9.83 23.30
C ILE A 2 8.03 -8.59 23.28
N GLU A 3 8.57 -7.46 22.82
CA GLU A 3 7.74 -6.26 22.64
C GLU A 3 6.66 -6.54 21.59
N ARG A 4 5.47 -6.03 21.88
CA ARG A 4 4.25 -6.28 21.15
C ARG A 4 4.20 -5.42 19.89
N LEU A 5 4.30 -6.04 18.71
CA LEU A 5 4.23 -5.33 17.43
C LEU A 5 2.82 -4.81 17.10
N ASP A 6 1.79 -5.24 17.83
CA ASP A 6 0.40 -4.84 17.60
C ASP A 6 0.09 -3.41 18.06
N HIS A 7 0.90 -2.86 18.97
CA HIS A 7 0.80 -1.47 19.42
C HIS A 7 2.19 -0.84 19.49
N LEU A 8 2.37 0.30 18.83
CA LEU A 8 3.60 1.08 18.86
C LEU A 8 3.29 2.54 19.18
N GLU A 9 4.32 3.30 19.54
CA GLU A 9 4.23 4.75 19.71
C GLU A 9 5.28 5.41 18.81
N ARG A 10 4.88 6.45 18.09
CA ARG A 10 5.78 7.29 17.27
C ARG A 10 6.36 8.43 18.09
N ALA A 11 7.38 9.08 17.52
CA ALA A 11 7.85 10.34 18.06
C ALA A 11 6.68 11.33 18.24
N GLY A 12 6.61 11.96 19.42
CA GLY A 12 5.51 12.86 19.78
C GLY A 12 4.30 12.19 20.43
N GLY A 13 4.39 10.92 20.84
CA GLY A 13 3.34 10.26 21.63
C GLY A 13 2.16 9.74 20.82
N ILE A 14 2.29 9.63 19.49
CA ILE A 14 1.20 9.19 18.62
C ILE A 14 1.13 7.66 18.66
N ALA A 15 0.04 7.15 19.24
CA ALA A 15 -0.23 5.72 19.30
C ALA A 15 -0.55 5.16 17.91
N LEU A 16 0.00 3.98 17.63
CA LEU A 16 -0.20 3.21 16.43
C LEU A 16 -0.80 1.84 16.76
N THR A 17 -1.78 1.41 15.97
CA THR A 17 -2.34 0.06 16.04
C THR A 17 -2.05 -0.69 14.75
N LEU A 18 -1.53 -1.91 14.86
CA LEU A 18 -1.23 -2.74 13.70
C LEU A 18 -2.53 -3.15 13.01
N ARG A 19 -2.65 -2.82 11.73
CA ARG A 19 -3.79 -3.22 10.89
C ARG A 19 -3.49 -4.49 10.10
N ARG A 20 -2.31 -4.56 9.48
CA ARG A 20 -1.92 -5.68 8.60
C ARG A 20 -0.43 -5.94 8.70
N ALA A 21 -0.07 -7.23 8.59
CA ALA A 21 1.31 -7.68 8.44
C ALA A 21 1.40 -8.67 7.28
N TRP A 22 2.48 -8.57 6.49
CA TRP A 22 2.77 -9.51 5.41
C TRP A 22 4.19 -10.04 5.56
N ALA A 23 4.32 -11.36 5.66
CA ALA A 23 5.63 -12.00 5.63
C ALA A 23 6.30 -11.76 4.27
N ARG A 24 7.51 -11.19 4.30
CA ARG A 24 8.37 -11.04 3.13
C ARG A 24 9.39 -12.17 3.05
N SER A 25 9.94 -12.54 4.20
CA SER A 25 10.79 -13.70 4.47
C SER A 25 10.56 -14.14 5.92
N ALA A 26 11.30 -15.16 6.38
CA ALA A 26 11.30 -15.55 7.79
C ALA A 26 11.83 -14.44 8.74
N THR A 27 12.54 -13.45 8.22
CA THR A 27 13.24 -12.41 9.00
C THR A 27 12.78 -10.99 8.65
N HIS A 28 11.75 -10.83 7.82
CA HIS A 28 11.28 -9.53 7.36
C HIS A 28 9.77 -9.52 7.20
N LEU A 29 9.11 -8.60 7.91
CA LEU A 29 7.69 -8.30 7.77
C LEU A 29 7.49 -6.91 7.15
N LEU A 30 6.49 -6.81 6.28
CA LEU A 30 5.90 -5.54 5.88
C LEU A 30 4.71 -5.27 6.77
N LEU A 31 4.59 -4.05 7.28
CA LEU A 31 3.62 -3.67 8.29
C LEU A 31 2.80 -2.47 7.79
N GLU A 32 1.53 -2.44 8.19
CA GLU A 32 0.63 -1.32 7.98
C GLU A 32 -0.02 -1.01 9.33
N TYR A 33 0.31 0.15 9.90
CA TYR A 33 -0.28 0.68 11.11
C TYR A 33 -1.35 1.73 10.79
N LEU A 34 -2.27 1.93 11.72
CA LEU A 34 -3.16 3.07 11.77
C LEU A 34 -2.77 3.95 12.95
N ASP A 35 -2.73 5.27 12.73
CA ASP A 35 -2.68 6.22 13.83
C ASP A 35 -4.08 6.47 14.43
N GLU A 36 -4.14 7.30 15.47
CA GLU A 36 -5.38 7.70 16.15
C GLU A 36 -6.43 8.36 15.23
N ARG A 37 -6.02 8.87 14.06
CA ARG A 37 -6.90 9.48 13.06
C ARG A 37 -7.30 8.49 11.96
N GLY A 38 -6.84 7.24 12.05
CA GLY A 38 -7.03 6.22 11.02
C GLY A 38 -6.14 6.41 9.80
N ALA A 39 -5.11 7.26 9.86
CA ALA A 39 -4.17 7.41 8.75
C ALA A 39 -3.17 6.26 8.75
N ILE A 40 -2.82 5.79 7.54
CA ILE A 40 -1.88 4.69 7.38
C ILE A 40 -0.46 5.16 7.65
N VAL A 41 0.22 4.46 8.56
CA VAL A 41 1.67 4.55 8.77
C VAL A 41 2.30 3.22 8.31
N PRO A 42 2.96 3.20 7.14
CA PRO A 42 3.66 2.02 6.68
C PRO A 42 4.87 1.72 7.57
N GLY A 43 5.22 0.45 7.68
CA GLY A 43 6.43 0.06 8.39
C GLY A 43 7.04 -1.25 7.91
N GLN A 44 8.23 -1.53 8.39
CA GLN A 44 8.95 -2.77 8.14
C GLN A 44 9.55 -3.23 9.46
N TRP A 45 9.44 -4.52 9.74
CA TRP A 45 10.17 -5.16 10.83
C TRP A 45 11.21 -6.10 10.27
N MET A 46 12.44 -6.05 10.79
CA MET A 46 13.50 -6.98 10.44
C MET A 46 14.08 -7.60 11.70
N ALA A 47 14.45 -8.87 11.60
CA ALA A 47 15.04 -9.60 12.72
C ALA A 47 16.48 -9.14 13.05
N ASP A 48 17.21 -8.63 12.06
CA ASP A 48 18.57 -8.10 12.20
C ASP A 48 18.55 -6.56 12.37
N PRO A 49 18.96 -6.02 13.53
CA PRO A 49 19.03 -4.57 13.77
C PRO A 49 19.94 -3.84 12.78
N GLU A 50 21.03 -4.46 12.31
CA GLU A 50 21.94 -3.85 11.35
C GLU A 50 21.30 -3.75 9.95
N GLU A 51 20.45 -4.71 9.57
CA GLU A 51 19.62 -4.60 8.37
C GLU A 51 18.61 -3.46 8.51
N THR A 52 17.96 -3.32 9.67
CA THR A 52 17.04 -2.22 9.94
C THR A 52 17.73 -0.88 9.79
N LYS A 53 18.90 -0.70 10.43
CA LYS A 53 19.68 0.53 10.37
C LYS A 53 20.06 0.90 8.92
N ARG A 54 20.60 -0.05 8.15
CA ARG A 54 20.93 0.17 6.73
C ARG A 54 19.71 0.59 5.91
N ARG A 55 18.53 0.05 6.19
CA ARG A 55 17.28 0.42 5.51
C ARG A 55 16.73 1.76 5.94
N VAL A 56 16.90 2.14 7.21
CA VAL A 56 16.55 3.47 7.71
C VAL A 56 17.36 4.52 6.95
N GLU A 57 18.69 4.35 6.89
CA GLU A 57 19.61 5.23 6.15
C GLU A 57 19.22 5.31 4.66
N ALA A 58 19.10 4.15 4.00
CA ALA A 58 18.72 4.11 2.58
C ALA A 58 17.32 4.69 2.29
N THR A 59 16.42 4.73 3.27
CA THR A 59 15.09 5.34 3.12
C THR A 59 15.16 6.85 3.32
N ARG A 60 15.93 7.33 4.29
CA ARG A 60 16.20 8.77 4.47
C ARG A 60 16.86 9.37 3.24
N ASP A 61 17.84 8.69 2.65
CA ASP A 61 18.53 9.17 1.45
C ASP A 61 17.62 9.31 0.23
N ARG A 62 16.57 8.47 0.15
CA ARG A 62 15.68 8.38 -1.02
C ARG A 62 14.35 9.10 -0.86
N ALA A 63 13.99 9.46 0.37
CA ALA A 63 12.81 10.25 0.69
C ALA A 63 13.14 11.30 1.77
N PRO A 64 14.11 12.20 1.53
CA PRO A 64 14.57 13.17 2.53
C PRO A 64 13.48 14.13 2.98
N GLU A 65 12.46 14.35 2.15
CA GLU A 65 11.31 15.20 2.43
C GLU A 65 10.18 14.52 3.22
N ALA A 66 10.34 13.24 3.56
CA ALA A 66 9.37 12.42 4.27
C ALA A 66 9.94 11.89 5.59
N GLY A 67 9.07 11.60 6.57
CA GLY A 67 9.53 11.14 7.87
C GLY A 67 10.02 9.69 7.83
N VAL A 68 11.08 9.40 8.59
CA VAL A 68 11.60 8.04 8.78
C VAL A 68 11.96 7.86 10.25
N GLU A 69 11.25 6.95 10.92
CA GLU A 69 11.40 6.70 12.36
C GLU A 69 11.85 5.25 12.57
N TRP A 70 12.82 5.02 13.44
CA TRP A 70 13.24 3.68 13.84
C TRP A 70 12.94 3.49 15.32
N ILE A 71 12.13 2.48 15.63
CA ILE A 71 11.86 2.04 17.00
C ILE A 71 12.85 0.90 17.28
N GLU A 72 14.00 1.25 17.85
CA GLU A 72 15.11 0.31 18.09
C GLU A 72 14.69 -0.89 18.93
N SER A 73 13.87 -0.67 19.95
CA SER A 73 13.41 -1.71 20.89
C SER A 73 12.62 -2.83 20.21
N THR A 74 11.93 -2.52 19.11
CA THR A 74 11.14 -3.49 18.33
C THR A 74 11.79 -3.89 17.01
N GLY A 75 12.82 -3.18 16.55
CA GLY A 75 13.39 -3.37 15.21
C GLY A 75 12.47 -2.88 14.07
N VAL A 76 11.50 -2.01 14.38
CA VAL A 76 10.53 -1.49 13.40
C VAL A 76 11.01 -0.17 12.80
N LEU A 77 11.12 -0.15 11.48
CA LEU A 77 11.25 1.06 10.67
C LEU A 77 9.86 1.53 10.26
N LEU A 78 9.46 2.73 10.69
CA LEU A 78 8.24 3.41 10.29
C LEU A 78 8.51 4.44 9.19
N GLN A 79 7.56 4.55 8.27
CA GLN A 79 7.67 5.28 7.01
C GLN A 79 6.53 6.31 6.82
N PRO A 80 6.29 7.21 7.80
CA PRO A 80 5.19 8.16 7.76
C PRO A 80 5.25 9.09 6.55
N GLY A 81 4.08 9.59 6.12
CA GLY A 81 3.97 10.43 4.94
C GLY A 81 4.37 9.74 3.64
N GLY A 82 4.43 8.39 3.64
CA GLY A 82 4.75 7.59 2.47
C GLY A 82 6.24 7.55 2.13
N ALA A 83 7.14 7.82 3.08
CA ALA A 83 8.58 7.70 2.87
C ALA A 83 8.93 6.31 2.33
N ASP A 84 9.50 6.18 1.13
CA ASP A 84 9.84 4.87 0.58
C ASP A 84 10.99 4.95 -0.41
N ARG A 85 12.01 4.12 -0.22
CA ARG A 85 13.21 4.16 -1.07
C ARG A 85 13.03 3.60 -2.47
N LYS A 86 11.98 2.79 -2.71
CA LYS A 86 11.73 2.16 -4.01
C LYS A 86 10.40 2.59 -4.64
N LEU A 87 9.49 3.19 -3.89
CA LEU A 87 8.21 3.71 -4.37
C LEU A 87 8.27 5.24 -4.41
N ARG A 88 8.76 5.77 -5.53
CA ARG A 88 9.07 7.20 -5.66
C ARG A 88 7.79 8.03 -5.77
N GLY A 89 7.84 9.26 -5.27
CA GLY A 89 6.78 10.25 -5.45
C GLY A 89 5.55 10.09 -4.55
N ILE A 90 5.48 9.08 -3.67
CA ILE A 90 4.37 8.97 -2.70
C ILE A 90 4.26 10.23 -1.84
N PRO A 91 5.34 10.76 -1.22
CA PRO A 91 5.22 11.96 -0.39
C PRO A 91 4.65 13.16 -1.15
N THR A 92 5.04 13.33 -2.42
CA THR A 92 4.51 14.38 -3.29
C THR A 92 3.02 14.18 -3.58
N LEU A 93 2.60 12.96 -3.93
CA LEU A 93 1.19 12.64 -4.15
C LEU A 93 0.34 12.92 -2.91
N LEU A 94 0.81 12.53 -1.72
CA LEU A 94 0.07 12.71 -0.46
C LEU A 94 -0.05 14.18 -0.01
N ARG A 95 0.72 15.10 -0.59
CA ARG A 95 0.55 16.55 -0.37
C ARG A 95 -0.54 17.16 -1.24
N GLU A 96 -1.00 16.46 -2.29
CA GLU A 96 -2.10 16.94 -3.12
C GLU A 96 -3.41 16.97 -2.30
N PRO A 97 -4.19 18.08 -2.35
CA PRO A 97 -5.45 18.17 -1.62
C PRO A 97 -6.44 17.05 -1.98
N GLY A 98 -7.05 16.44 -0.96
CA GLY A 98 -8.03 15.36 -1.15
C GLY A 98 -7.42 14.00 -1.49
N THR A 99 -6.10 13.85 -1.34
CA THR A 99 -5.40 12.59 -1.58
C THR A 99 -5.23 11.79 -0.27
N VAL A 100 -5.50 10.48 -0.31
CA VAL A 100 -5.48 9.59 0.84
C VAL A 100 -4.71 8.31 0.51
N LEU A 101 -3.81 7.90 1.40
CA LEU A 101 -3.12 6.60 1.31
C LEU A 101 -4.08 5.48 1.74
N LEU A 102 -4.36 4.53 0.83
CA LEU A 102 -5.29 3.42 1.11
C LEU A 102 -4.59 2.11 1.49
N SER A 103 -3.39 1.89 0.95
CA SER A 103 -2.53 0.78 1.36
C SER A 103 -1.10 1.06 0.96
N HIS A 104 -0.14 0.62 1.79
CA HIS A 104 1.28 0.75 1.49
C HIS A 104 2.01 -0.50 1.95
N ARG A 105 2.56 -1.25 0.99
CA ARG A 105 3.47 -2.36 1.26
C ARG A 105 4.88 -1.87 0.93
N PRO A 106 5.69 -1.50 1.94
CA PRO A 106 6.97 -0.85 1.68
C PRO A 106 7.81 -1.56 0.65
N GLU A 107 8.41 -0.76 -0.22
CA GLU A 107 9.26 -1.19 -1.32
C GLU A 107 8.60 -2.12 -2.35
N ARG A 108 7.28 -2.31 -2.30
CA ARG A 108 6.57 -3.25 -3.18
C ARG A 108 5.55 -2.52 -4.03
N ARG A 109 4.61 -1.85 -3.38
CA ARG A 109 3.55 -1.05 -3.98
C ARG A 109 2.80 -0.23 -2.94
N ALA A 110 2.20 0.87 -3.37
CA ALA A 110 1.20 1.60 -2.62
C ALA A 110 -0.03 1.88 -3.50
N VAL A 111 -1.16 2.17 -2.87
CA VAL A 111 -2.39 2.63 -3.53
C VAL A 111 -2.81 3.91 -2.86
N VAL A 112 -3.01 4.94 -3.66
CA VAL A 112 -3.41 6.25 -3.23
C VAL A 112 -4.72 6.61 -3.93
N GLN A 113 -5.71 7.04 -3.17
CA GLN A 113 -6.91 7.67 -3.72
C GLN A 113 -6.62 9.15 -3.91
N ARG A 114 -6.85 9.68 -5.10
CA ARG A 114 -6.72 11.09 -5.44
C ARG A 114 -8.10 11.75 -5.47
N ALA A 115 -8.11 13.08 -5.48
CA ALA A 115 -9.33 13.86 -5.70
C ALA A 115 -10.10 13.41 -6.96
N GLY A 116 -11.44 13.48 -6.90
CA GLY A 116 -12.31 13.01 -7.98
C GLY A 116 -12.43 11.49 -8.10
N GLY A 117 -12.01 10.73 -7.08
CA GLY A 117 -12.20 9.28 -7.02
C GLY A 117 -11.24 8.48 -7.90
N ARG A 118 -10.13 9.07 -8.37
CA ARG A 118 -9.11 8.33 -9.11
C ARG A 118 -8.20 7.56 -8.15
N PHE A 119 -7.65 6.45 -8.61
CA PHE A 119 -6.75 5.63 -7.82
C PHE A 119 -5.41 5.50 -8.52
N THR A 120 -4.35 5.97 -7.88
CA THR A 120 -2.98 5.81 -8.36
C THR A 120 -2.31 4.68 -7.61
N LYS A 121 -1.91 3.65 -8.36
CA LYS A 121 -1.03 2.61 -7.84
C LYS A 121 0.40 3.03 -8.07
N VAL A 122 1.15 3.16 -6.99
CA VAL A 122 2.58 3.45 -7.03
C VAL A 122 3.33 2.14 -6.95
N LEU A 123 4.20 1.92 -7.92
CA LEU A 123 4.96 0.70 -8.11
C LEU A 123 6.46 1.00 -8.09
N ARG A 124 7.26 -0.05 -8.00
CA ARG A 124 8.70 0.06 -8.23
C ARG A 124 8.98 0.43 -9.69
N PRO A 125 10.11 1.11 -9.98
CA PRO A 125 10.59 1.31 -11.34
C PRO A 125 10.58 0.00 -12.16
N GLY A 126 10.17 0.09 -13.42
CA GLY A 126 10.08 -1.05 -14.34
C GLY A 126 8.89 -2.00 -14.09
N ARG A 127 7.92 -1.63 -13.24
CA ARG A 127 6.71 -2.44 -13.02
C ARG A 127 5.43 -1.83 -13.58
N ALA A 128 5.45 -0.56 -13.97
CA ALA A 128 4.29 0.12 -14.53
C ALA A 128 3.87 -0.48 -15.88
N GLU A 129 4.81 -0.66 -16.81
CA GLU A 129 4.55 -1.27 -18.13
C GLU A 129 3.88 -2.63 -18.00
N ALA A 130 4.49 -3.56 -17.25
CA ALA A 130 3.91 -4.88 -17.03
C ALA A 130 2.50 -4.85 -16.39
N MET A 131 2.19 -3.82 -15.60
CA MET A 131 0.84 -3.64 -15.07
C MET A 131 -0.12 -3.11 -16.13
N VAL A 132 0.30 -2.14 -16.95
CA VAL A 132 -0.47 -1.60 -18.06
C VAL A 132 -0.81 -2.72 -19.05
N ASP A 133 0.18 -3.48 -19.51
CA ASP A 133 -0.04 -4.61 -20.42
C ASP A 133 -0.99 -5.65 -19.81
N GLY A 134 -0.88 -5.88 -18.50
CA GLY A 134 -1.77 -6.79 -17.77
C GLY A 134 -3.21 -6.30 -17.75
N LEU A 135 -3.41 -5.00 -17.57
CA LEU A 135 -4.73 -4.38 -17.56
C LEU A 135 -5.34 -4.32 -18.97
N GLU A 136 -4.54 -4.08 -20.00
CA GLU A 136 -4.97 -4.13 -21.39
C GLU A 136 -5.43 -5.55 -21.77
N ARG A 137 -4.62 -6.58 -21.48
CA ARG A 137 -5.00 -7.98 -21.69
C ARG A 137 -6.29 -8.34 -20.96
N LEU A 138 -6.43 -7.88 -19.71
CA LEU A 138 -7.65 -8.09 -18.93
C LEU A 138 -8.86 -7.40 -19.57
N THR A 139 -8.69 -6.18 -20.06
CA THR A 139 -9.74 -5.43 -20.75
C THR A 139 -10.19 -6.14 -22.02
N THR A 140 -9.24 -6.64 -22.82
CA THR A 140 -9.53 -7.44 -24.02
C THR A 140 -10.26 -8.74 -23.68
N ALA A 141 -9.77 -9.49 -22.68
CA ALA A 141 -10.39 -10.75 -22.27
C ALA A 141 -11.82 -10.56 -21.74
N LEU A 142 -12.08 -9.43 -21.08
CA LEU A 142 -13.37 -9.13 -20.44
C LEU A 142 -14.28 -8.22 -21.27
N ALA A 143 -13.94 -7.95 -22.53
CA ALA A 143 -14.74 -7.13 -23.44
C ALA A 143 -16.18 -7.65 -23.63
N GLY A 144 -16.45 -8.92 -23.30
CA GLY A 144 -17.78 -9.53 -23.26
C GLY A 144 -18.72 -9.05 -22.13
N GLY A 145 -18.28 -8.14 -21.26
CA GLY A 145 -19.16 -7.37 -20.37
C GLY A 145 -19.55 -8.04 -19.05
N GLN A 146 -19.02 -9.22 -18.74
CA GLN A 146 -19.33 -9.93 -17.49
C GLN A 146 -18.67 -9.28 -16.26
N CYS A 147 -17.59 -8.53 -16.44
CA CYS A 147 -16.86 -7.84 -15.39
C CYS A 147 -16.42 -6.46 -15.88
N ARG A 148 -16.57 -5.44 -15.02
CA ARG A 148 -16.05 -4.10 -15.30
C ARG A 148 -14.57 -4.04 -14.96
N VAL A 149 -13.76 -3.52 -15.87
CA VAL A 149 -12.33 -3.29 -15.68
C VAL A 149 -12.11 -1.78 -15.51
N PRO A 150 -11.25 -1.33 -14.58
CA PRO A 150 -10.95 0.08 -14.41
C PRO A 150 -10.28 0.63 -15.68
N THR A 151 -10.74 1.79 -16.16
CA THR A 151 -10.09 2.50 -17.27
C THR A 151 -8.82 3.20 -16.79
N LEU A 152 -7.72 3.05 -17.53
CA LEU A 152 -6.51 3.84 -17.33
C LEU A 152 -6.79 5.31 -17.66
N THR A 153 -6.43 6.21 -16.76
CA THR A 153 -6.58 7.66 -16.96
C THR A 153 -5.24 8.36 -17.10
N ASP A 154 -4.18 7.82 -16.51
CA ASP A 154 -2.85 8.41 -16.54
C ASP A 154 -1.78 7.35 -16.19
N VAL A 155 -0.60 7.43 -16.82
CA VAL A 155 0.52 6.51 -16.59
C VAL A 155 1.83 7.28 -16.64
N ASP A 156 2.57 7.25 -15.55
CA ASP A 156 3.97 7.69 -15.50
C ASP A 156 4.85 6.46 -15.23
N VAL A 157 5.40 5.88 -16.30
CA VAL A 157 6.25 4.69 -16.20
C VAL A 157 7.55 4.99 -15.43
N ALA A 158 8.11 6.18 -15.61
CA ALA A 158 9.37 6.57 -14.99
C ALA A 158 9.23 6.72 -13.47
N ALA A 159 8.13 7.31 -13.02
CA ALA A 159 7.77 7.39 -11.60
C ALA A 159 7.19 6.07 -11.06
N GLY A 160 6.72 5.18 -11.94
CA GLY A 160 6.07 3.92 -11.58
C GLY A 160 4.61 4.10 -11.15
N HIS A 161 3.91 5.10 -11.67
CA HIS A 161 2.55 5.45 -11.29
C HIS A 161 1.58 5.01 -12.38
N VAL A 162 0.54 4.26 -11.98
CA VAL A 162 -0.54 3.85 -12.89
C VAL A 162 -1.84 4.30 -12.25
N THR A 163 -2.55 5.21 -12.90
CA THR A 163 -3.79 5.80 -12.41
C THR A 163 -4.99 5.27 -13.18
N CYS A 164 -6.00 4.81 -12.44
CA CYS A 164 -7.26 4.34 -12.98
C CYS A 164 -8.45 5.16 -12.46
N ALA A 165 -9.53 5.17 -13.24
CA ALA A 165 -10.83 5.61 -12.78
C ALA A 165 -11.39 4.68 -11.69
N ALA A 166 -12.23 5.22 -10.80
CA ALA A 166 -13.03 4.41 -9.89
C ALA A 166 -13.92 3.43 -10.66
N LEU A 167 -14.06 2.23 -10.13
CA LEU A 167 -15.21 1.39 -10.43
C LEU A 167 -16.34 1.72 -9.45
N PRO A 168 -17.60 1.74 -9.91
CA PRO A 168 -18.73 1.91 -9.01
C PRO A 168 -18.85 0.72 -8.06
N GLY A 169 -19.28 0.99 -6.83
CA GLY A 169 -19.50 -0.03 -5.80
C GLY A 169 -18.66 0.21 -4.56
N ARG A 170 -18.63 -0.80 -3.70
CA ARG A 170 -17.84 -0.80 -2.47
C ARG A 170 -16.46 -1.38 -2.70
N SER A 171 -15.47 -0.92 -1.95
CA SER A 171 -14.16 -1.53 -1.99
C SER A 171 -14.20 -2.94 -1.40
N MET A 172 -13.27 -3.80 -1.83
CA MET A 172 -13.13 -5.13 -1.23
C MET A 172 -12.76 -5.02 0.26
N ASP A 173 -11.97 -4.02 0.65
CA ASP A 173 -11.61 -3.79 2.04
C ASP A 173 -12.87 -3.52 2.89
N ASP A 174 -13.79 -2.65 2.44
CA ASP A 174 -15.06 -2.41 3.15
C ASP A 174 -15.93 -3.66 3.26
N VAL A 175 -15.89 -4.54 2.25
CA VAL A 175 -16.65 -5.80 2.24
C VAL A 175 -16.05 -6.84 3.16
N LEU A 176 -14.71 -6.86 3.29
CA LEU A 176 -14.00 -7.80 4.14
C LEU A 176 -14.01 -7.37 5.62
N ASP A 177 -14.02 -6.07 5.89
CA ASP A 177 -14.07 -5.51 7.25
C ASP A 177 -15.49 -5.65 7.86
N GLU A 178 -16.53 -5.90 7.05
CA GLU A 178 -17.88 -6.22 7.54
C GLU A 178 -18.05 -7.69 7.94
N SER A 179 -18.16 -7.92 9.26
CA SER A 179 -18.44 -9.21 9.87
C SER A 179 -19.57 -9.97 9.16
N GLY A 180 -19.27 -11.21 8.74
CA GLY A 180 -20.24 -12.13 8.14
C GLY A 180 -20.41 -12.03 6.62
N ARG A 181 -19.91 -10.98 5.96
CA ARG A 181 -20.03 -10.83 4.50
C ARG A 181 -18.82 -11.34 3.71
N ALA A 182 -17.64 -11.37 4.33
CA ALA A 182 -16.40 -11.79 3.67
C ALA A 182 -16.51 -13.17 2.98
N PRO A 183 -17.09 -14.23 3.57
CA PRO A 183 -17.21 -15.53 2.89
C PRO A 183 -18.13 -15.48 1.67
N ALA A 184 -19.25 -14.76 1.75
CA ALA A 184 -20.21 -14.64 0.65
C ALA A 184 -19.62 -13.85 -0.52
N ALA A 185 -18.92 -12.74 -0.23
CA ALA A 185 -18.23 -11.94 -1.23
C ALA A 185 -17.11 -12.73 -1.91
N ALA A 186 -16.29 -13.45 -1.14
CA ALA A 186 -15.25 -14.33 -1.68
C ALA A 186 -15.83 -15.44 -2.58
N ARG A 187 -16.96 -16.04 -2.18
CA ARG A 187 -17.67 -17.03 -2.99
C ARG A 187 -18.18 -16.42 -4.29
N ALA A 188 -18.81 -15.25 -4.25
CA ALA A 188 -19.31 -14.55 -5.44
C ALA A 188 -18.17 -14.22 -6.41
N ALA A 189 -17.04 -13.71 -5.91
CA ALA A 189 -15.85 -13.49 -6.72
C ALA A 189 -15.34 -14.79 -7.36
N GLY A 190 -15.27 -15.88 -6.59
CA GLY A 190 -14.87 -17.19 -7.10
C GLY A 190 -15.81 -17.77 -8.15
N VAL A 191 -17.13 -17.51 -8.05
CA VAL A 191 -18.10 -17.87 -9.09
C VAL A 191 -17.82 -17.06 -10.36
N ALA A 192 -17.69 -15.74 -10.24
CA ALA A 192 -17.42 -14.87 -11.39
C ALA A 192 -16.13 -15.28 -12.12
N LEU A 193 -15.05 -15.56 -11.39
CA LEU A 193 -13.77 -15.99 -11.94
C LEU A 193 -13.81 -17.33 -12.69
N ARG A 194 -14.78 -18.21 -12.42
CA ARG A 194 -14.95 -19.47 -13.19
C ARG A 194 -15.60 -19.27 -14.55
N HIS A 195 -16.17 -18.10 -14.79
CA HIS A 195 -16.83 -17.75 -16.05
C HIS A 195 -15.96 -16.84 -16.94
N LEU A 196 -14.74 -16.51 -16.49
CA LEU A 196 -13.71 -15.80 -17.25
C LEU A 196 -12.75 -16.78 -17.93
#